data_AF-A0A930EUK2-F1
#
_entry.id   AF-A0A930EUK2-F1
#
_cell.length_a   1.000
_cell.length_b   1.000
_cell.length_c   1.000
_cell.angle_alpha   90.00
_cell.angle_beta   90.00
_cell.angle_gamma   90.00
#
_symmetry.space_group_name_H-M   'P 1'
#
loop_
_entity.id
_entity.type
_entity.pdbx_description
1 polymer ?
#
loop_
_entity_poly.entity_id
_entity_poly.type
_entity_poly.pdbx_seq_one_letter_code
_entity_poly.pdbx_strand_id
1 'polypeptide(L)'
;RDPAGALTHIRALTQGTSRRAAIQRHLLPVFISWLAGGADPDMGLLNFRILSEDIGDSHWYLALLRDSGVAAHRLTTMLPNSRWIAEALAKRPEAVAWLDDDGELAPREPHRLAREVTALIGRHDDATEAAARVRAVRTRELTRCAMSDLLGGVDPRGHAIADATDAAILGALAIAQREETQR
;
A
#
# COMPACT_ATOMS: atom_id res chain seq x y z
N ARG A 1 -1.07 21.58 14.20
CA ARG A 1 0.39 21.39 14.25
C ARG A 1 0.77 21.09 15.69
N ASP A 2 1.26 19.88 15.96
CA ASP A 2 1.64 19.36 17.27
C ASP A 2 3.15 19.02 17.33
N PRO A 3 4.01 20.00 17.69
CA PRO A 3 5.45 19.77 17.77
C PRO A 3 5.87 18.74 18.82
N ALA A 4 5.11 18.61 19.92
CA ALA A 4 5.42 17.68 20.99
C ALA A 4 5.14 16.23 20.56
N GLY A 5 4.02 16.00 19.86
CA GLY A 5 3.70 14.74 19.22
C GLY A 5 4.75 14.33 18.19
N ALA A 6 5.15 15.27 17.32
CA ALA A 6 6.20 15.03 16.32
C ALA A 6 7.53 14.57 16.95
N LEU A 7 8.00 15.27 18.01
CA LEU A 7 9.21 14.87 18.73
C LEU A 7 9.09 13.48 19.38
N THR A 8 7.89 13.12 19.85
CA THR A 8 7.62 11.79 20.38
C THR A 8 7.77 10.72 19.31
N HIS A 9 7.22 10.94 18.10
CA HIS A 9 7.36 10.01 16.98
C HIS A 9 8.81 9.88 16.50
N ILE A 10 9.53 11.00 16.39
CA ILE A 10 10.95 11.02 16.02
C ILE A 10 11.78 10.21 17.02
N ARG A 11 11.54 10.40 18.32
CA ARG A 11 12.23 9.63 19.37
C ARG A 11 11.94 8.14 19.24
N ALA A 12 10.68 7.74 19.03
CA ALA A 12 10.32 6.33 18.88
C ALA A 12 11.05 5.64 17.70
N LEU A 13 11.29 6.37 16.60
CA LEU A 13 12.00 5.85 15.43
C LEU A 13 13.52 5.79 15.60
N THR A 14 14.10 6.65 16.42
CA THR A 14 15.55 6.85 16.50
C THR A 14 16.21 6.34 17.78
N GLN A 15 15.42 5.98 18.79
CA GLN A 15 15.92 5.47 20.06
C GLN A 15 16.50 4.05 19.95
N GLY A 16 17.51 3.79 20.79
CA GLY A 16 18.19 2.50 20.89
C GLY A 16 19.41 2.35 19.98
N THR A 17 20.07 1.20 20.08
CA THR A 17 21.33 0.87 19.39
C THR A 17 21.13 -0.07 18.19
N SER A 18 19.89 -0.35 17.82
CA SER A 18 19.58 -1.27 16.72
C SER A 18 20.04 -0.70 15.36
N ARG A 19 20.31 -1.61 14.40
CA ARG A 19 20.57 -1.23 13.00
C ARG A 19 19.43 -0.39 12.42
N ARG A 20 18.19 -0.74 12.76
CA ARG A 20 16.97 -0.01 12.41
C ARG A 20 17.04 1.46 12.87
N ALA A 21 17.33 1.68 14.15
CA ALA A 21 17.46 3.02 14.73
C ALA A 21 18.63 3.82 14.11
N ALA A 22 19.73 3.15 13.76
CA ALA A 22 20.85 3.79 13.05
C ALA A 22 20.45 4.24 11.63
N ILE A 23 19.77 3.41 10.85
CA ILE A 23 19.28 3.78 9.52
C ILE A 23 18.26 4.92 9.61
N GLN A 24 17.30 4.83 10.53
CA GLN A 24 16.31 5.89 10.75
C GLN A 24 16.97 7.22 11.11
N ARG A 25 17.97 7.26 12.00
CA ARG A 25 18.71 8.50 12.30
C ARG A 25 19.33 9.15 11.07
N HIS A 26 19.72 8.37 10.08
CA HIS A 26 20.30 8.87 8.84
C HIS A 26 19.24 9.38 7.85
N LEU A 27 18.13 8.65 7.70
CA LEU A 27 17.09 8.97 6.71
C LEU A 27 16.08 10.02 7.20
N LEU A 28 15.76 10.02 8.49
CA LEU A 28 14.66 10.79 9.04
C LEU A 28 14.77 12.31 8.82
N PRO A 29 15.96 12.95 8.85
CA PRO A 29 16.08 14.39 8.59
C PRO A 29 15.51 14.81 7.23
N VAL A 30 15.83 14.07 6.16
CA VAL A 30 15.30 14.37 4.82
C VAL A 30 13.81 14.03 4.72
N PHE A 31 13.36 12.96 5.36
CA PHE A 31 11.94 12.58 5.36
C PHE A 31 11.07 13.60 6.09
N ILE A 32 11.52 14.14 7.23
CA ILE A 32 10.82 15.23 7.94
C ILE A 32 10.65 16.44 7.00
N SER A 33 11.69 16.78 6.24
CA SER A 33 11.60 17.89 5.28
C SER A 33 10.56 17.64 4.19
N TRP A 34 10.44 16.42 3.67
CA TRP A 34 9.44 16.07 2.66
C TRP A 34 8.03 15.99 3.23
N LEU A 35 7.85 15.34 4.39
CA LEU A 35 6.58 15.24 5.09
C LEU A 35 6.02 16.62 5.45
N ALA A 36 6.88 17.57 5.82
CA ALA A 36 6.50 18.94 6.15
C ALA A 36 5.86 19.71 4.98
N GLY A 37 6.06 19.26 3.74
CA GLY A 37 5.46 19.86 2.54
C GLY A 37 4.05 19.36 2.22
N GLY A 38 3.56 18.32 2.91
CA GLY A 38 2.22 17.77 2.66
C GLY A 38 1.09 18.51 3.38
N ALA A 39 -0.15 18.12 3.07
CA ALA A 39 -1.37 18.72 3.63
C ALA A 39 -1.47 18.55 5.16
N ASP A 40 -1.10 17.38 5.68
CA ASP A 40 -1.06 17.08 7.11
C ASP A 40 0.27 16.39 7.51
N PRO A 41 1.32 17.18 7.85
CA PRO A 41 2.62 16.64 8.22
C PRO A 41 2.62 15.79 9.49
N ASP A 42 1.77 16.13 10.47
CA ASP A 42 1.69 15.41 11.74
C ASP A 42 1.15 13.99 11.49
N MET A 43 0.09 13.88 10.66
CA MET A 43 -0.45 12.61 10.20
C MET A 43 0.55 11.82 9.34
N GLY A 44 1.28 12.50 8.46
CA GLY A 44 2.32 11.87 7.65
C GLY A 44 3.43 11.24 8.50
N LEU A 45 3.91 11.94 9.52
CA LEU A 45 4.95 11.44 10.43
C LEU A 45 4.43 10.29 11.33
N LEU A 46 3.21 10.40 11.82
CA LEU A 46 2.57 9.31 12.58
C LEU A 46 2.46 8.04 11.74
N ASN A 47 1.94 8.14 10.52
CA ASN A 47 1.78 6.98 9.64
C ASN A 47 3.14 6.40 9.20
N PHE A 48 4.14 7.25 8.95
CA PHE A 48 5.49 6.77 8.67
C PHE A 48 6.06 5.95 9.83
N ARG A 49 5.82 6.41 11.07
CA ARG A 49 6.22 5.68 12.26
C ARG A 49 5.51 4.33 12.34
N ILE A 50 4.18 4.31 12.22
CA ILE A 50 3.37 3.08 12.31
C ILE A 50 3.86 2.07 11.27
N LEU A 51 3.99 2.48 10.00
CA LEU A 51 4.52 1.60 8.94
C LEU A 51 5.93 1.10 9.24
N SER A 52 6.81 1.95 9.78
CA SER A 52 8.17 1.57 10.14
C SER A 52 8.24 0.61 11.34
N GLU A 53 7.23 0.61 12.21
CA GLU A 53 7.09 -0.32 13.34
C GLU A 53 6.46 -1.63 12.88
N ASP A 54 5.37 -1.58 12.11
CA ASP A 54 4.65 -2.75 11.58
C ASP A 54 5.52 -3.59 10.64
N ILE A 55 6.32 -2.94 9.79
CA ILE A 55 7.26 -3.61 8.89
C ILE A 55 8.60 -3.90 9.61
N GLY A 56 8.77 -3.45 10.86
CA GLY A 56 10.04 -3.21 11.54
C GLY A 56 11.03 -4.38 11.64
N ASP A 57 10.57 -5.63 11.49
CA ASP A 57 11.43 -6.82 11.45
C ASP A 57 11.96 -7.14 10.05
N SER A 58 11.30 -6.63 9.01
CA SER A 58 11.63 -6.87 7.62
C SER A 58 12.77 -5.95 7.16
N HIS A 59 13.94 -6.53 6.94
CA HIS A 59 15.15 -5.80 6.50
C HIS A 59 14.98 -5.05 5.17
N TRP A 60 14.05 -5.49 4.30
CA TRP A 60 13.89 -4.92 2.97
C TRP A 60 13.34 -3.49 2.97
N TYR A 61 12.49 -3.11 3.94
CA TYR A 61 11.77 -1.82 3.89
C TYR A 61 12.70 -0.63 4.08
N LEU A 62 13.48 -0.62 5.17
CA LEU A 62 14.44 0.46 5.38
C LEU A 62 15.63 0.39 4.41
N ALA A 63 15.95 -0.79 3.88
CA ALA A 63 16.92 -0.90 2.80
C ALA A 63 16.39 -0.23 1.53
N LEU A 64 15.14 -0.51 1.12
CA LEU A 64 14.47 0.13 -0.01
C LEU A 64 14.46 1.65 0.14
N LEU A 65 14.02 2.17 1.29
CA LEU A 65 13.96 3.62 1.51
C LEU A 65 15.34 4.29 1.56
N ARG A 66 16.38 3.56 1.94
CA ARG A 66 17.77 4.04 1.92
C ARG A 66 18.33 4.04 0.50
N ASP A 67 18.04 3.00 -0.27
CA ASP A 67 18.69 2.72 -1.54
C ASP A 67 17.91 3.36 -2.72
N SER A 68 16.62 3.63 -2.56
CA SER A 68 15.77 4.34 -3.52
C SER A 68 15.23 5.65 -2.96
N GLY A 69 15.80 6.76 -3.43
CA GLY A 69 15.28 8.10 -3.17
C GLY A 69 13.89 8.32 -3.78
N VAL A 70 13.57 7.63 -4.88
CA VAL A 70 12.26 7.74 -5.56
C VAL A 70 11.16 7.12 -4.69
N ALA A 71 11.36 5.88 -4.22
CA ALA A 71 10.41 5.21 -3.36
C ALA A 71 10.20 5.99 -2.05
N ALA A 72 11.30 6.48 -1.45
CA ALA A 72 11.23 7.28 -0.23
C ALA A 72 10.50 8.62 -0.41
N HIS A 73 10.77 9.34 -1.51
CA HIS A 73 10.09 10.59 -1.80
C HIS A 73 8.60 10.37 -2.08
N ARG A 74 8.24 9.34 -2.86
CA ARG A 74 6.83 8.99 -3.14
C ARG A 74 6.08 8.61 -1.88
N LEU A 75 6.66 7.77 -1.02
CA LEU A 75 6.04 7.40 0.26
C LEU A 75 5.81 8.63 1.14
N THR A 76 6.84 9.45 1.35
CA THR A 76 6.73 10.68 2.17
C THR A 76 5.82 11.74 1.54
N THR A 77 5.55 11.67 0.24
CA THR A 77 4.52 12.48 -0.41
C THR A 77 3.11 11.93 -0.15
N MET A 78 2.92 10.61 -0.14
CA MET A 78 1.60 9.99 0.05
C MET A 78 1.07 10.14 1.47
N LEU A 79 1.91 9.85 2.48
CA LEU A 79 1.48 9.74 3.87
C LEU A 79 0.81 11.00 4.43
N PRO A 80 1.31 12.23 4.22
CA PRO A 80 0.65 13.44 4.71
C PRO A 80 -0.54 13.89 3.85
N ASN A 81 -0.73 13.30 2.66
CA ASN A 81 -1.73 13.75 1.68
C ASN A 81 -2.91 12.78 1.52
N SER A 82 -2.80 11.53 1.99
CA SER A 82 -3.89 10.55 1.90
C SER A 82 -3.89 9.58 3.07
N ARG A 83 -4.83 9.81 4.00
CA ARG A 83 -5.13 8.88 5.09
C ARG A 83 -5.53 7.50 4.56
N TRP A 84 -6.29 7.45 3.46
CA TRP A 84 -6.73 6.19 2.87
C TRP A 84 -5.53 5.36 2.37
N ILE A 85 -4.56 5.98 1.70
CA ILE A 85 -3.34 5.27 1.25
C ILE A 85 -2.53 4.79 2.45
N ALA A 86 -2.37 5.61 3.49
CA ALA A 86 -1.66 5.19 4.69
C ALA A 86 -2.31 3.96 5.36
N GLU A 87 -3.64 3.95 5.52
CA GLU A 87 -4.38 2.80 6.05
C GLU A 87 -4.28 1.58 5.13
N ALA A 88 -4.25 1.78 3.80
CA ALA A 88 -4.11 0.70 2.84
C ALA A 88 -2.70 0.08 2.86
N LEU A 89 -1.65 0.89 3.01
CA LEU A 89 -0.27 0.43 3.16
C LEU A 89 -0.05 -0.32 4.48
N ALA A 90 -0.70 0.09 5.56
CA ALA A 90 -0.63 -0.64 6.83
C ALA A 90 -1.20 -2.07 6.69
N LYS A 91 -2.23 -2.25 5.86
CA LYS A 91 -2.81 -3.55 5.55
C LYS A 91 -2.02 -4.34 4.50
N ARG A 92 -1.19 -3.67 3.71
CA ARG A 92 -0.42 -4.25 2.61
C ARG A 92 0.95 -3.58 2.46
N PRO A 93 1.88 -3.84 3.39
CA PRO A 93 3.13 -3.10 3.41
C PRO A 93 4.04 -3.41 2.21
N GLU A 94 3.90 -4.58 1.59
CA GLU A 94 4.62 -4.95 0.36
C GLU A 94 4.33 -4.01 -0.81
N ALA A 95 3.20 -3.27 -0.78
CA ALA A 95 2.88 -2.29 -1.81
C ALA A 95 3.85 -1.09 -1.82
N VAL A 96 4.58 -0.84 -0.73
CA VAL A 96 5.65 0.18 -0.70
C VAL A 96 6.73 -0.14 -1.74
N ALA A 97 7.00 -1.43 -2.00
CA ALA A 97 8.00 -1.83 -3.00
C ALA A 97 7.62 -1.40 -4.43
N TRP A 98 6.32 -1.21 -4.72
CA TRP A 98 5.88 -0.74 -6.03
C TRP A 98 6.27 0.72 -6.29
N LEU A 99 6.56 1.50 -5.25
CA LEU A 99 6.87 2.92 -5.40
C LEU A 99 8.18 3.18 -6.16
N ASP A 100 9.05 2.17 -6.26
CA ASP A 100 10.32 2.26 -6.96
C ASP A 100 10.21 2.08 -8.48
N ASP A 101 9.08 1.56 -8.97
CA ASP A 101 8.90 1.21 -10.39
C ASP A 101 7.51 1.62 -10.90
N ASP A 102 7.47 2.48 -11.92
CA ASP A 102 6.22 2.91 -12.56
C ASP A 102 5.47 1.75 -13.23
N GLY A 103 6.18 0.74 -13.72
CA GLY A 103 5.58 -0.48 -14.26
C GLY A 103 4.87 -1.30 -13.19
N GLU A 104 5.33 -1.24 -11.94
CA GLU A 104 4.61 -1.82 -10.81
C GLU A 104 3.40 -0.96 -10.44
N LEU A 105 3.46 0.36 -10.54
CA LEU A 105 2.27 1.21 -10.28
C LEU A 105 1.23 1.18 -11.40
N ALA A 106 1.58 0.71 -12.59
CA ALA A 106 0.66 0.63 -13.72
C ALA A 106 -0.55 -0.29 -13.44
N PRO A 107 -1.76 0.11 -13.89
CA PRO A 107 -2.94 -0.76 -13.85
C PRO A 107 -2.66 -2.12 -14.48
N ARG A 108 -3.19 -3.18 -13.86
CA ARG A 108 -3.07 -4.53 -14.42
C ARG A 108 -4.16 -4.77 -15.46
N GLU A 109 -3.76 -5.38 -16.56
CA GLU A 109 -4.68 -5.75 -17.64
C GLU A 109 -5.87 -6.60 -17.15
N PRO A 110 -7.10 -6.34 -17.62
CA PRO A 110 -8.32 -7.03 -17.15
C PRO A 110 -8.23 -8.56 -17.24
N HIS A 111 -7.67 -9.08 -18.33
CA HIS A 111 -7.52 -10.52 -18.53
C HIS A 111 -6.57 -11.17 -17.52
N ARG A 112 -5.57 -10.42 -17.00
CA ARG A 112 -4.68 -10.92 -15.95
C ARG A 112 -5.42 -11.01 -14.62
N LEU A 113 -6.22 -10.01 -14.29
CA LEU A 113 -7.05 -10.00 -13.08
C LEU A 113 -8.07 -11.13 -13.11
N ALA A 114 -8.76 -11.32 -14.24
CA ALA A 114 -9.71 -12.41 -14.42
C ALA A 114 -9.05 -13.79 -14.23
N ARG A 115 -7.89 -14.01 -14.85
CA ARG A 115 -7.13 -15.27 -14.69
C ARG A 115 -6.70 -15.51 -13.25
N GLU A 116 -6.23 -14.48 -12.57
CA GLU A 116 -5.83 -14.57 -11.16
C GLU A 116 -7.02 -14.94 -10.27
N VAL A 117 -8.15 -14.25 -10.45
CA VAL A 117 -9.40 -14.51 -9.74
C VAL A 117 -9.90 -15.93 -9.97
N THR A 118 -9.97 -16.39 -11.22
CA THR A 118 -10.37 -17.78 -11.54
C THR A 118 -9.46 -18.79 -10.86
N ALA A 119 -8.15 -18.55 -10.89
CA ALA A 119 -7.18 -19.44 -10.25
C ALA A 119 -7.30 -19.45 -8.72
N LEU A 120 -7.60 -18.30 -8.10
CA LEU A 120 -7.87 -18.22 -6.66
C LEU A 120 -9.14 -18.98 -6.29
N ILE A 121 -10.22 -18.83 -7.05
CA ILE A 121 -11.47 -19.57 -6.81
C ILE A 121 -11.21 -21.07 -6.91
N GLY A 122 -10.52 -21.53 -7.95
CA GLY A 122 -10.21 -22.95 -8.14
C GLY A 122 -9.31 -23.57 -7.07
N ARG A 123 -8.56 -22.77 -6.30
CA ARG A 123 -7.69 -23.24 -5.21
C ARG A 123 -8.38 -23.31 -3.85
N HIS A 124 -9.57 -22.72 -3.70
CA HIS A 124 -10.26 -22.64 -2.41
C HIS A 124 -11.68 -23.17 -2.58
N ASP A 125 -11.94 -24.34 -1.99
CA ASP A 125 -13.26 -24.98 -2.07
C ASP A 125 -14.30 -24.22 -1.26
N ASP A 126 -13.92 -23.68 -0.09
CA ASP A 126 -14.78 -22.84 0.73
C ASP A 126 -15.10 -21.51 0.02
N ALA A 127 -16.38 -21.22 -0.13
CA ALA A 127 -16.87 -20.03 -0.82
C ALA A 127 -16.52 -18.73 -0.10
N THR A 128 -16.53 -18.74 1.24
CA THR A 128 -16.22 -17.56 2.04
C THR A 128 -14.74 -17.18 1.92
N GLU A 129 -13.85 -18.18 1.96
CA GLU A 129 -12.42 -18.00 1.74
C GLU A 129 -12.14 -17.55 0.31
N ALA A 130 -12.72 -18.20 -0.70
CA ALA A 130 -12.57 -17.79 -2.10
C ALA A 130 -12.99 -16.32 -2.29
N ALA A 131 -14.13 -15.92 -1.73
CA ALA A 131 -14.62 -14.54 -1.80
C ALA A 131 -13.68 -13.56 -1.08
N ALA A 132 -13.08 -13.96 0.05
CA ALA A 132 -12.08 -13.14 0.73
C ALA A 132 -10.83 -12.92 -0.13
N ARG A 133 -10.35 -13.95 -0.85
CA ARG A 133 -9.22 -13.83 -1.78
C ARG A 133 -9.55 -12.91 -2.96
N VAL A 134 -10.74 -13.02 -3.53
CA VAL A 134 -11.21 -12.13 -4.62
C VAL A 134 -11.28 -10.68 -4.15
N ARG A 135 -11.82 -10.42 -2.94
CA ARG A 135 -11.81 -9.07 -2.34
C ARG A 135 -10.39 -8.55 -2.11
N ALA A 136 -9.45 -9.42 -1.75
CA ALA A 136 -8.05 -9.04 -1.57
C ALA A 136 -7.42 -8.56 -2.88
N VAL A 137 -7.69 -9.23 -4.02
CA VAL A 137 -7.25 -8.79 -5.36
C VAL A 137 -7.80 -7.42 -5.68
N ARG A 138 -9.12 -7.20 -5.52
CA ARG A 138 -9.73 -5.89 -5.76
C ARG A 138 -9.08 -4.80 -4.91
N THR A 139 -8.94 -5.07 -3.60
CA THR A 139 -8.33 -4.10 -2.68
C THR A 139 -6.88 -3.81 -3.04
N ARG A 140 -6.13 -4.81 -3.56
CA ARG A 140 -4.76 -4.64 -4.07
C ARG A 140 -4.69 -3.65 -5.21
N GLU A 141 -5.56 -3.80 -6.19
CA GLU A 141 -5.58 -2.91 -7.36
C GLU A 141 -6.12 -1.52 -7.04
N LEU A 142 -7.06 -1.39 -6.08
CA LEU A 142 -7.47 -0.06 -5.59
C LEU A 142 -6.31 0.69 -4.92
N THR A 143 -5.46 -0.01 -4.14
CA THR A 143 -4.27 0.61 -3.55
C THR A 143 -3.28 1.04 -4.62
N ARG A 144 -3.05 0.20 -5.63
CA ARG A 144 -2.20 0.54 -6.77
C ARG A 144 -2.71 1.78 -7.50
N CYS A 145 -4.00 1.82 -7.82
CA CYS A 145 -4.65 2.95 -8.47
C CYS A 145 -4.52 4.23 -7.65
N ALA A 146 -4.88 4.22 -6.37
CA ALA A 146 -4.80 5.41 -5.53
C ALA A 146 -3.36 5.94 -5.38
N MET A 147 -2.37 5.05 -5.28
CA MET A 147 -0.96 5.42 -5.28
C MET A 147 -0.54 6.05 -6.60
N SER A 148 -0.94 5.47 -7.74
CA SER A 148 -0.69 6.03 -9.07
C SER A 148 -1.36 7.39 -9.23
N ASP A 149 -2.63 7.53 -8.85
CA ASP A 149 -3.41 8.76 -8.98
C ASP A 149 -2.84 9.90 -8.12
N LEU A 150 -2.35 9.59 -6.92
CA LEU A 150 -1.72 10.62 -6.08
C LEU A 150 -0.43 11.15 -6.70
N LEU A 151 0.34 10.30 -7.39
CA LEU A 151 1.61 10.68 -8.00
C LEU A 151 1.45 11.31 -9.39
N GLY A 152 0.59 10.75 -10.23
CA GLY A 152 0.42 11.12 -11.63
C GLY A 152 -0.81 12.01 -11.90
N GLY A 153 -1.66 12.22 -10.90
CA GLY A 153 -2.98 12.84 -11.07
C GLY A 153 -4.04 11.81 -11.48
N VAL A 154 -5.30 12.17 -11.25
CA VAL A 154 -6.45 11.32 -11.59
C VAL A 154 -6.74 11.42 -13.09
N ASP A 155 -6.69 10.30 -13.80
CA ASP A 155 -7.20 10.21 -15.17
C ASP A 155 -8.72 9.98 -15.14
N PRO A 156 -9.55 10.91 -15.64
CA PRO A 156 -11.00 10.73 -15.71
C PRO A 156 -11.44 9.59 -16.64
N ARG A 157 -10.54 9.07 -17.49
CA ARG A 157 -10.77 7.89 -18.35
C ARG A 157 -10.13 6.62 -17.80
N GLY A 158 -9.56 6.68 -16.59
CA GLY A 158 -8.98 5.53 -15.91
C GLY A 158 -10.02 4.44 -15.66
N HIS A 159 -9.66 3.21 -16.00
CA HIS A 159 -10.52 2.02 -15.92
C HIS A 159 -10.06 1.05 -14.82
N ALA A 160 -8.91 1.29 -14.17
CA ALA A 160 -8.32 0.39 -13.19
C ALA A 160 -9.28 0.01 -12.04
N ILE A 161 -10.05 0.98 -11.52
CA ILE A 161 -11.05 0.73 -10.47
C ILE A 161 -12.21 -0.12 -11.00
N ALA A 162 -12.66 0.16 -12.23
CA ALA A 162 -13.73 -0.59 -12.88
C ALA A 162 -13.29 -2.03 -13.15
N ASP A 163 -12.13 -2.25 -13.78
CA ASP A 163 -11.60 -3.57 -14.09
C ASP A 163 -11.39 -4.43 -12.85
N ALA A 164 -10.83 -3.86 -11.79
CA ALA A 164 -10.65 -4.55 -10.51
C ALA A 164 -11.99 -4.90 -9.86
N THR A 165 -13.01 -4.07 -10.06
CA THR A 165 -14.36 -4.31 -9.55
C THR A 165 -15.09 -5.36 -10.38
N ASP A 166 -14.98 -5.32 -11.71
CA ASP A 166 -15.54 -6.30 -12.63
C ASP A 166 -14.96 -7.68 -12.37
N ALA A 167 -13.64 -7.79 -12.22
CA ALA A 167 -12.98 -9.04 -11.84
C ALA A 167 -13.52 -9.58 -10.51
N ALA A 168 -13.83 -8.71 -9.54
CA ALA A 168 -14.38 -9.12 -8.26
C ALA A 168 -15.84 -9.57 -8.33
N ILE A 169 -16.67 -8.85 -9.10
CA ILE A 169 -18.09 -9.18 -9.31
C ILE A 169 -18.22 -10.50 -10.06
N LEU A 170 -17.48 -10.66 -11.17
CA LEU A 170 -17.45 -11.91 -11.93
C LEU A 170 -16.91 -13.07 -11.09
N GLY A 171 -15.90 -12.82 -10.25
CA GLY A 171 -15.41 -13.81 -9.30
C GLY A 171 -16.45 -14.23 -8.28
N ALA A 172 -17.18 -13.28 -7.69
CA ALA A 172 -18.26 -13.58 -6.75
C ALA A 172 -19.40 -14.38 -7.41
N LEU A 173 -19.76 -14.04 -8.65
CA LEU A 173 -20.75 -14.79 -9.44
C LEU A 173 -20.31 -16.24 -9.66
N ALA A 174 -19.04 -16.45 -10.05
CA ALA A 174 -18.50 -17.79 -10.28
C ALA A 174 -18.49 -18.64 -8.99
N ILE A 175 -18.21 -18.04 -7.84
CA ILE A 175 -18.30 -18.72 -6.53
C ILE A 175 -19.73 -19.16 -6.25
N ALA A 176 -20.71 -18.26 -6.41
CA ALA A 176 -22.11 -18.57 -6.15
C ALA A 176 -22.65 -19.68 -7.08
N GLN A 177 -22.26 -19.66 -8.36
CA GLN A 177 -22.63 -20.71 -9.31
C GLN A 177 -22.03 -22.08 -8.93
N ARG A 178 -20.79 -22.11 -8.43
CA ARG A 178 -20.14 -23.33 -7.94
C ARG A 178 -20.89 -23.91 -6.74
N GLU A 179 -21.23 -23.07 -5.75
CA GLU A 179 -22.00 -23.51 -4.59
C GLU A 179 -23.35 -24.09 -4.99
N GLU A 180 -24.07 -23.45 -5.91
CA GLU A 180 -25.36 -23.93 -6.38
C GLU A 180 -25.26 -25.28 -7.10
N THR A 181 -24.17 -25.51 -7.85
CA THR A 181 -23.93 -26.80 -8.52
C THR A 181 -23.58 -27.92 -7.54
N GLN A 182 -23.09 -27.58 -6.35
CA GLN A 182 -22.70 -28.53 -5.30
C GLN A 182 -23.83 -28.86 -4.31
N ARG A 183 -24.97 -28.14 -4.39
CA ARG A 183 -26.19 -28.40 -3.62
C ARG A 183 -27.04 -29.48 -4.27
#